data_AF-A0A9E1Y0P0-F1
#
_entry.id   AF-A0A9E1Y0P0-F1
#
_cell.length_a   1.000
_cell.length_b   1.000
_cell.length_c   1.000
_cell.angle_alpha   90.00
_cell.angle_beta   90.00
_cell.angle_gamma   90.00
#
_symmetry.space_group_name_H-M   'P 1'
#
loop_
_entity.id
_entity.type
_entity.pdbx_description
1 polymer ?
#
loop_
_entity_poly.entity_id
_entity_poly.type
_entity_poly.pdbx_seq_one_letter_code
_entity_poly.pdbx_strand_id
1 'polypeptide(L)'
;MSRREEVLTEIGIDRWRLRGAATSAGVEFETDPAHPANPQPTVNAPVAAMDRAASRIDWQVLVRNYRTVATLQLSKQGQGADAAPQLNQLSDDIGLAVNGLATKPLLQSQLLSTSGEQVLDAPKAVTWVADLPTTVLVLTGQCPELIVLIEQVFAGRGEGRNWVVQVPDLLAPATAVERKARLWQQLSSQGS
;
A
#
# COMPACT_ATOMS: atom_id res chain seq x y z
N MET A 1 23.14 -53.12 14.84
CA MET A 1 22.85 -52.26 16.00
C MET A 1 22.52 -50.86 15.49
N SER A 2 21.41 -50.30 15.99
CA SER A 2 21.00 -48.86 16.02
C SER A 2 20.95 -48.09 14.68
N ARG A 3 19.81 -47.79 14.05
CA ARG A 3 18.51 -47.17 14.45
C ARG A 3 18.60 -45.64 14.63
N ARG A 4 17.67 -44.96 13.92
CA ARG A 4 17.13 -43.57 14.01
C ARG A 4 17.50 -42.70 12.81
N GLU A 5 16.61 -42.50 11.83
CA GLU A 5 15.42 -41.63 11.84
C GLU A 5 15.76 -40.19 12.21
N GLU A 6 15.72 -39.29 11.23
CA GLU A 6 15.24 -37.93 11.42
C GLU A 6 14.59 -37.45 10.11
N VAL A 7 13.29 -37.74 10.03
CA VAL A 7 12.32 -37.10 9.16
C VAL A 7 12.33 -35.61 9.52
N LEU A 8 12.85 -34.77 8.62
CA LEU A 8 12.72 -33.31 8.68
C LEU A 8 11.28 -32.91 8.31
N THR A 9 10.38 -33.19 9.25
CA THR A 9 9.35 -32.28 9.75
C THR A 9 8.80 -31.27 8.74
N GLU A 10 7.83 -31.79 7.97
CA GLU A 10 6.59 -31.11 7.63
C GLU A 10 6.00 -30.45 8.89
N ILE A 11 6.33 -29.17 9.13
CA ILE A 11 5.71 -28.35 10.18
C ILE A 11 5.48 -26.95 9.63
N GLY A 12 4.22 -26.56 9.47
CA GLY A 12 3.90 -25.14 9.35
C GLY A 12 2.52 -24.73 8.86
N ILE A 13 1.65 -25.65 8.41
CA ILE A 13 0.34 -25.28 7.84
C ILE A 13 -0.81 -25.94 8.61
N ASP A 14 -0.89 -25.82 9.93
CA ASP A 14 -2.11 -26.30 10.64
C ASP A 14 -2.41 -25.62 12.00
N ARG A 15 -2.20 -24.30 12.10
CA ARG A 15 -2.59 -23.57 13.32
C ARG A 15 -3.34 -22.26 13.10
N TRP A 16 -4.30 -22.25 12.18
CA TRP A 16 -5.19 -21.10 11.96
C TRP A 16 -6.69 -21.44 11.86
N ARG A 17 -7.11 -22.69 12.09
CA ARG A 17 -8.51 -23.12 11.93
C ARG A 17 -9.40 -23.11 13.19
N LEU A 18 -8.97 -22.51 14.30
CA LEU A 18 -9.78 -22.52 15.53
C LEU A 18 -9.74 -21.18 16.26
N ARG A 19 -10.43 -20.18 15.71
CA ARG A 19 -11.07 -19.10 16.49
C ARG A 19 -11.95 -18.25 15.58
N GLY A 20 -13.26 -18.31 15.78
CA GLY A 20 -14.19 -17.32 15.20
C GLY A 20 -15.50 -17.87 14.67
N ALA A 21 -16.20 -18.71 15.42
CA ALA A 21 -17.63 -18.95 15.18
C ALA A 21 -18.34 -19.09 16.52
N ALA A 22 -18.77 -17.96 17.07
CA ALA A 22 -19.79 -17.89 18.11
C ALA A 22 -20.66 -16.65 17.84
N THR A 23 -21.86 -16.94 17.33
CA THR A 23 -23.16 -16.33 17.68
C THR A 23 -23.29 -14.81 17.76
N SER A 24 -24.23 -14.27 16.97
CA SER A 24 -25.39 -13.55 17.53
C SER A 24 -26.56 -13.55 16.54
N ALA A 25 -27.70 -13.97 17.07
CA ALA A 25 -29.02 -14.00 16.46
C ALA A 25 -29.73 -12.65 16.64
N GLY A 26 -30.79 -12.45 15.85
CA GLY A 26 -31.84 -11.45 16.08
C GLY A 26 -31.93 -10.40 14.98
N VAL A 27 -33.08 -10.03 14.43
CA VAL A 27 -34.49 -10.34 14.69
C VAL A 27 -35.20 -9.87 13.41
N GLU A 28 -36.04 -10.73 12.81
CA GLU A 28 -36.95 -10.34 11.74
C GLU A 28 -38.14 -9.56 12.33
N PHE A 29 -38.45 -8.40 11.77
CA PHE A 29 -39.74 -7.75 11.96
C PHE A 29 -40.30 -7.31 10.61
N GLU A 30 -41.38 -8.01 10.27
CA GLU A 30 -42.69 -7.47 9.88
C GLU A 30 -42.79 -6.58 8.63
N THR A 31 -43.22 -7.25 7.57
CA THR A 31 -43.85 -6.73 6.37
C THR A 31 -45.22 -6.13 6.70
N ASP A 32 -45.50 -4.90 6.27
CA ASP A 32 -46.84 -4.55 5.78
C ASP A 32 -46.77 -3.47 4.67
N PRO A 33 -47.61 -3.55 3.62
CA PRO A 33 -47.38 -2.90 2.34
C PRO A 33 -48.31 -1.69 2.12
N ALA A 34 -47.79 -0.57 1.61
CA ALA A 34 -48.63 0.42 0.96
C ALA A 34 -47.82 1.36 0.06
N HIS A 35 -48.08 1.32 -1.24
CA HIS A 35 -47.96 2.40 -2.23
C HIS A 35 -48.85 1.98 -3.43
N PRO A 36 -49.33 2.89 -4.31
CA PRO A 36 -48.91 4.29 -4.48
C PRO A 36 -50.07 5.29 -4.67
N ALA A 37 -49.83 6.60 -4.45
CA ALA A 37 -50.66 7.64 -5.07
C ALA A 37 -49.89 8.96 -5.31
N ASN A 38 -49.64 9.20 -6.59
CA ASN A 38 -49.52 10.48 -7.31
C ASN A 38 -48.20 11.31 -7.23
N PRO A 39 -47.56 11.62 -8.38
CA PRO A 39 -46.38 12.47 -8.47
C PRO A 39 -46.78 13.96 -8.56
N GLN A 40 -46.20 14.81 -7.72
CA GLN A 40 -46.22 16.26 -7.92
C GLN A 40 -44.83 16.73 -8.38
N PRO A 41 -44.71 17.45 -9.52
CA PRO A 41 -43.47 18.06 -9.94
C PRO A 41 -43.33 19.42 -9.24
N THR A 42 -42.39 19.54 -8.30
CA THR A 42 -42.03 20.84 -7.72
C THR A 42 -40.63 21.23 -8.20
N VAL A 43 -40.65 22.00 -9.28
CA VAL A 43 -39.78 23.11 -9.68
C VAL A 43 -38.46 23.30 -8.91
N ASN A 44 -37.36 23.13 -9.66
CA ASN A 44 -36.06 23.81 -9.55
C ASN A 44 -35.61 24.26 -8.16
N ALA A 45 -34.85 23.41 -7.47
CA ALA A 45 -33.64 23.88 -6.81
C ALA A 45 -32.49 23.72 -7.82
N PRO A 46 -31.59 24.71 -7.98
CA PRO A 46 -30.25 24.35 -8.41
C PRO A 46 -29.72 23.51 -7.26
N VAL A 47 -29.78 22.19 -7.37
CA VAL A 47 -28.89 21.34 -6.60
C VAL A 47 -27.53 21.73 -7.12
N ALA A 48 -26.96 22.67 -6.38
CA ALA A 48 -25.59 23.07 -6.41
C ALA A 48 -24.79 21.82 -6.74
N ALA A 49 -23.86 21.98 -7.69
CA ALA A 49 -22.73 21.10 -7.87
C ALA A 49 -22.47 20.38 -6.55
N MET A 50 -22.63 19.06 -6.54
CA MET A 50 -22.07 18.23 -5.49
C MET A 50 -20.59 18.59 -5.46
N ASP A 51 -20.28 19.58 -4.64
CA ASP A 51 -18.98 19.77 -4.04
C ASP A 51 -18.78 18.44 -3.35
N ARG A 52 -18.13 17.50 -4.05
CA ARG A 52 -17.43 16.42 -3.39
C ARG A 52 -16.46 17.16 -2.50
N ALA A 53 -16.88 17.49 -1.28
CA ALA A 53 -16.03 17.96 -0.23
C ALA A 53 -14.94 16.89 -0.15
N ALA A 54 -13.80 17.21 -0.75
CA ALA A 54 -12.81 16.22 -1.09
C ALA A 54 -12.19 15.81 0.24
N SER A 55 -12.68 14.71 0.82
CA SER A 55 -12.36 14.30 2.17
C SER A 55 -10.85 14.24 2.33
N ARG A 56 -10.33 15.04 3.26
CA ARG A 56 -8.91 15.05 3.59
C ARG A 56 -8.51 13.68 4.11
N ILE A 57 -7.43 13.13 3.58
CA ILE A 57 -6.83 11.88 4.05
C ILE A 57 -5.41 12.21 4.51
N ASP A 58 -5.13 11.95 5.78
CA ASP A 58 -3.79 12.05 6.33
C ASP A 58 -3.09 10.69 6.23
N TRP A 59 -1.90 10.71 5.64
CA TRP A 59 -1.06 9.56 5.35
C TRP A 59 0.23 9.64 6.16
N GLN A 60 0.64 8.49 6.68
CA GLN A 60 1.98 8.25 7.17
C GLN A 60 2.76 7.48 6.10
N VAL A 61 3.91 8.01 5.73
CA VAL A 61 4.83 7.41 4.76
C VAL A 61 6.10 7.02 5.49
N LEU A 62 6.40 5.72 5.54
CA LEU A 62 7.68 5.23 6.01
C LEU A 62 8.58 4.95 4.81
N VAL A 63 9.74 5.57 4.81
CA VAL A 63 10.74 5.47 3.74
C VAL A 63 11.93 4.69 4.25
N ARG A 64 12.35 3.67 3.51
CA ARG A 64 13.61 2.96 3.72
C ARG A 64 14.47 3.15 2.48
N ASN A 65 15.48 4.00 2.57
CA ASN A 65 16.33 4.37 1.45
C ASN A 65 17.66 3.58 1.50
N TYR A 66 17.88 2.71 0.52
CA TYR A 66 19.07 1.87 0.35
C TYR A 66 20.01 2.41 -0.73
N ARG A 67 20.13 3.74 -0.86
CA ARG A 67 21.02 4.46 -1.80
C ARG A 67 20.62 4.39 -3.28
N THR A 68 20.35 3.21 -3.83
CA THR A 68 19.95 3.01 -5.24
C THR A 68 18.47 2.68 -5.40
N VAL A 69 17.85 2.19 -4.32
CA VAL A 69 16.43 1.86 -4.25
C VAL A 69 15.85 2.37 -2.93
N ALA A 70 14.62 2.88 -2.97
CA ALA A 70 13.86 3.18 -1.78
C ALA A 70 12.56 2.37 -1.75
N THR A 71 12.18 1.87 -0.58
CA THR A 71 10.86 1.28 -0.36
C THR A 71 10.00 2.23 0.46
N LEU A 72 8.74 2.35 0.06
CA LEU A 72 7.71 3.16 0.69
C LEU A 72 6.63 2.26 1.27
N GLN A 73 6.27 2.52 2.51
CA GLN A 73 5.09 1.94 3.15
C GLN A 73 4.12 3.09 3.45
N LEU A 74 2.95 3.05 2.82
CA LEU A 74 1.91 4.06 2.98
C LEU A 74 0.80 3.50 3.88
N SER A 75 0.46 4.23 4.93
CA SER A 75 -0.69 3.93 5.78
C SER A 75 -1.50 5.19 6.04
N LYS A 76 -2.80 5.04 6.22
CA LYS A 76 -3.63 6.15 6.70
C LYS A 76 -3.31 6.39 8.18
N GLN A 77 -3.25 7.64 8.60
CA GLN A 77 -2.92 8.00 9.97
C GLN A 77 -3.89 7.33 10.95
N GLY A 78 -3.34 6.65 11.96
CA GLY A 78 -4.13 5.87 12.94
C GLY A 78 -4.48 4.44 12.50
N GLN A 79 -4.21 4.05 11.26
CA GLN A 79 -4.26 2.66 10.83
C GLN A 79 -2.85 2.07 10.89
N GLY A 80 -2.57 1.35 11.99
CA GLY A 80 -1.32 0.60 12.13
C GLY A 80 -1.26 -0.54 11.11
N ALA A 81 -0.10 -0.75 10.50
CA ALA A 81 0.13 -1.89 9.63
C ALA A 81 0.50 -3.11 10.48
N ASP A 82 -0.45 -4.02 10.73
CA ASP A 82 -0.19 -5.32 11.38
C ASP A 82 0.92 -6.14 10.68
N ALA A 83 1.18 -5.81 9.40
CA ALA A 83 2.20 -6.43 8.57
C ALA A 83 3.55 -5.67 8.52
N ALA A 84 3.75 -4.65 9.37
CA ALA A 84 4.98 -3.84 9.40
C ALA A 84 6.30 -4.66 9.49
N PRO A 85 6.44 -5.70 10.34
CA PRO A 85 7.70 -6.44 10.44
C PRO A 85 7.99 -7.23 9.15
N GLN A 86 6.98 -7.83 8.51
CA GLN A 86 7.18 -8.55 7.25
C GLN A 86 7.53 -7.60 6.09
N LEU A 87 6.93 -6.40 6.05
CA LEU A 87 7.26 -5.39 5.04
C LEU A 87 8.67 -4.80 5.25
N ASN A 88 9.12 -4.69 6.50
CA ASN A 88 10.48 -4.26 6.81
C ASN A 88 11.50 -5.31 6.35
N GLN A 89 11.27 -6.59 6.67
CA GLN A 89 12.13 -7.67 6.20
C GLN A 89 12.18 -7.71 4.66
N LEU A 90 11.03 -7.63 3.99
CA LEU A 90 10.98 -7.60 2.53
C LEU A 90 11.75 -6.41 1.95
N SER A 91 11.66 -5.24 2.60
CA SER A 91 12.43 -4.07 2.18
C SER A 91 13.93 -4.31 2.30
N ASP A 92 14.38 -4.93 3.40
CA ASP A 92 15.78 -5.26 3.62
C ASP A 92 16.28 -6.30 2.61
N ASP A 93 15.47 -7.31 2.29
CA ASP A 93 15.77 -8.33 1.28
C ASP A 93 15.92 -7.70 -0.12
N ILE A 94 15.03 -6.76 -0.48
CA ILE A 94 15.12 -6.02 -1.75
C ILE A 94 16.36 -5.14 -1.79
N GLY A 95 16.60 -4.37 -0.72
CA GLY A 95 17.78 -3.51 -0.61
C GLY A 95 19.09 -4.30 -0.73
N LEU A 96 19.14 -5.49 -0.14
CA LEU A 96 20.26 -6.42 -0.27
C LEU A 96 20.41 -6.94 -1.71
N ALA A 97 19.32 -7.40 -2.33
CA ALA A 97 19.38 -7.97 -3.66
C ALA A 97 19.75 -6.96 -4.76
N VAL A 98 19.22 -5.73 -4.67
CA VAL A 98 19.51 -4.66 -5.64
C VAL A 98 20.94 -4.15 -5.49
N ASN A 99 21.43 -3.98 -4.26
CA ASN A 99 22.77 -3.43 -4.01
C ASN A 99 23.88 -4.49 -3.96
N GLY A 100 23.54 -5.78 -3.86
CA GLY A 100 24.49 -6.88 -3.67
C GLY A 100 25.20 -6.91 -2.29
N LEU A 101 24.85 -5.98 -1.38
CA LEU A 101 25.45 -5.85 -0.06
C LEU A 101 24.41 -5.47 0.99
N ALA A 102 24.58 -5.97 2.20
CA ALA A 102 23.75 -5.61 3.34
C ALA A 102 23.97 -4.14 3.69
N THR A 103 23.10 -3.28 3.19
CA THR A 103 23.12 -1.85 3.46
C THR A 103 22.05 -1.52 4.49
N LYS A 104 22.44 -0.82 5.56
CA LYS A 104 21.45 -0.27 6.49
C LYS A 104 20.71 0.86 5.77
N PRO A 105 19.39 0.82 5.68
CA PRO A 105 18.65 1.89 5.04
C PRO A 105 18.70 3.17 5.88
N LEU A 106 18.70 4.31 5.23
CA LEU A 106 18.29 5.55 5.87
C LEU A 106 16.77 5.50 6.07
N LEU A 107 16.36 5.56 7.34
CA LEU A 107 14.94 5.51 7.72
C LEU A 107 14.40 6.92 7.85
N GLN A 108 13.28 7.20 7.17
CA GLN A 108 12.57 8.48 7.30
C GLN A 108 11.08 8.22 7.48
N SER A 109 10.41 9.10 8.24
CA SER A 109 8.96 9.12 8.35
C SER A 109 8.46 10.47 7.89
N GLN A 110 7.53 10.46 6.95
CA GLN A 110 6.91 11.66 6.40
C GLN A 110 5.41 11.62 6.65
N LEU A 111 4.85 12.80 6.89
CA LEU A 111 3.40 13.00 6.97
C LEU A 111 2.97 13.78 5.74
N LEU A 112 1.91 13.29 5.13
CA LEU A 112 1.34 13.77 3.88
C LEU A 112 -0.16 13.88 4.07
N SER A 113 -0.77 14.95 3.58
CA SER A 113 -2.23 15.05 3.51
C SER A 113 -2.66 15.18 2.06
N THR A 114 -3.69 14.43 1.67
CA THR A 114 -4.31 14.54 0.33
C THR A 114 -5.74 15.00 0.46
N SER A 115 -6.23 15.71 -0.55
CA SER A 115 -7.64 16.10 -0.69
C SER A 115 -7.99 16.05 -2.17
N GLY A 116 -8.93 15.17 -2.52
CA GLY A 116 -9.27 14.91 -3.91
C GLY A 116 -8.05 14.32 -4.63
N GLU A 117 -7.65 14.94 -5.73
CA GLU A 117 -6.53 14.49 -6.58
C GLU A 117 -5.22 15.22 -6.27
N GLN A 118 -5.14 15.93 -5.13
CA GLN A 118 -3.98 16.76 -4.81
C GLN A 118 -3.35 16.42 -3.47
N VAL A 119 -2.04 16.57 -3.42
CA VAL A 119 -1.26 16.65 -2.18
C VAL A 119 -1.34 18.07 -1.64
N LEU A 120 -1.86 18.23 -0.42
CA LEU A 120 -2.08 19.55 0.20
C LEU A 120 -0.75 20.30 0.47
N ASP A 121 0.27 19.59 0.96
CA ASP A 121 1.60 20.14 1.25
C ASP A 121 2.63 19.77 0.17
N ALA A 122 2.28 19.95 -1.10
CA ALA A 122 3.10 19.52 -2.23
C ALA A 122 4.56 20.02 -2.17
N PRO A 123 4.88 21.28 -1.83
CA PRO A 123 6.28 21.75 -1.76
C PRO A 123 7.12 21.00 -0.73
N LYS A 124 6.53 20.71 0.45
CA LYS A 124 7.18 19.90 1.48
C LYS A 124 7.38 18.47 0.99
N ALA A 125 6.37 17.92 0.29
CA ALA A 125 6.45 16.57 -0.26
C ALA A 125 7.52 16.45 -1.35
N VAL A 126 7.61 17.43 -2.26
CA VAL A 126 8.65 17.52 -3.28
C VAL A 126 10.04 17.50 -2.66
N THR A 127 10.24 18.17 -1.53
CA THR A 127 11.57 18.26 -0.90
C THR A 127 12.12 16.90 -0.52
N TRP A 128 11.36 16.06 0.21
CA TRP A 128 11.86 14.73 0.59
C TRP A 128 11.80 13.72 -0.56
N VAL A 129 10.87 13.89 -1.51
CA VAL A 129 10.85 13.11 -2.74
C VAL A 129 12.12 13.39 -3.57
N ALA A 130 12.61 14.65 -3.56
CA ALA A 130 13.86 15.06 -4.21
C ALA A 130 15.08 14.24 -3.73
N ASP A 131 15.04 13.77 -2.48
CA ASP A 131 16.13 12.98 -1.87
C ASP A 131 16.00 11.46 -2.14
N LEU A 132 14.91 11.00 -2.76
CA LEU A 132 14.75 9.59 -3.12
C LEU A 132 15.63 9.22 -4.33
N PRO A 133 16.13 7.97 -4.36
CA PRO A 133 16.79 7.42 -5.55
C PRO A 133 15.78 7.20 -6.68
N THR A 134 16.29 7.05 -7.90
CA THR A 134 15.51 6.91 -9.14
C THR A 134 14.58 5.68 -9.15
N THR A 135 14.88 4.66 -8.34
CA THR A 135 14.03 3.47 -8.17
C THR A 135 13.28 3.52 -6.85
N VAL A 136 11.95 3.59 -6.91
CA VAL A 136 11.06 3.65 -5.76
C VAL A 136 10.01 2.56 -5.82
N LEU A 137 9.86 1.81 -4.72
CA LEU A 137 8.91 0.70 -4.61
C LEU A 137 7.86 1.01 -3.55
N VAL A 138 6.59 1.07 -3.93
CA VAL A 138 5.47 1.25 -2.99
C VAL A 138 4.95 -0.13 -2.59
N LEU A 139 5.25 -0.57 -1.37
CA LEU A 139 4.99 -1.94 -0.90
C LEU A 139 3.60 -2.11 -0.26
N THR A 140 3.03 -1.04 0.26
CA THR A 140 1.70 -1.05 0.87
C THR A 140 1.05 0.32 0.78
N GLY A 141 -0.28 0.31 0.84
CA GLY A 141 -1.14 1.47 0.67
C GLY A 141 -1.15 1.99 -0.77
N GLN A 142 -2.21 2.69 -1.11
CA GLN A 142 -2.39 3.30 -2.42
C GLN A 142 -2.70 4.77 -2.24
N CYS A 143 -1.75 5.63 -2.62
CA CYS A 143 -1.92 7.09 -2.67
C CYS A 143 -1.51 7.56 -4.07
N PRO A 144 -2.44 7.54 -5.03
CA PRO A 144 -2.19 7.95 -6.41
C PRO A 144 -1.57 9.35 -6.50
N GLU A 145 -1.97 10.26 -5.63
CA GLU A 145 -1.51 11.65 -5.61
C GLU A 145 -0.01 11.73 -5.29
N LEU A 146 0.48 10.89 -4.37
CA LEU A 146 1.90 10.81 -4.07
C LEU A 146 2.69 10.18 -5.22
N ILE A 147 2.14 9.17 -5.88
CA ILE A 147 2.78 8.52 -7.03
C ILE A 147 2.99 9.52 -8.16
N VAL A 148 1.93 10.25 -8.52
CA VAL A 148 1.99 11.32 -9.53
C VAL A 148 3.04 12.36 -9.14
N LEU A 149 3.12 12.74 -7.86
CA LEU A 149 4.14 13.68 -7.40
C LEU A 149 5.57 13.13 -7.57
N ILE A 150 5.81 11.86 -7.22
CA ILE A 150 7.13 11.23 -7.40
C ILE A 150 7.51 11.21 -8.88
N GLU A 151 6.59 10.80 -9.76
CA GLU A 151 6.80 10.78 -11.20
C GLU A 151 7.13 12.17 -11.75
N GLN A 152 6.40 13.22 -11.32
CA GLN A 152 6.66 14.60 -11.71
C GLN A 152 8.03 15.08 -11.25
N VAL A 153 8.40 14.83 -9.99
CA VAL A 153 9.71 15.24 -9.46
C VAL A 153 10.82 14.55 -10.23
N PHE A 154 10.69 13.26 -10.49
CA PHE A 154 11.75 12.54 -11.20
C PHE A 154 11.81 12.91 -12.69
N ALA A 155 10.68 13.18 -13.34
CA ALA A 155 10.65 13.70 -14.71
C ALA A 155 11.37 15.05 -14.80
N GLY A 156 11.21 15.91 -13.78
CA GLY A 156 11.91 17.18 -13.66
C GLY A 156 13.43 17.06 -13.50
N ARG A 157 13.96 15.90 -13.07
CA ARG A 157 15.41 15.65 -12.96
C ARG A 157 16.07 15.25 -14.28
N GLY A 158 15.29 14.97 -15.33
CA GLY A 158 15.83 14.44 -16.59
C GLY A 158 16.31 12.99 -16.49
N GLU A 159 15.94 12.26 -15.42
CA GLU A 159 16.20 10.83 -15.29
C GLU A 159 15.25 10.09 -16.25
N GLY A 160 15.77 9.62 -17.38
CA GLY A 160 14.97 9.03 -18.47
C GLY A 160 14.31 7.68 -18.15
N ARG A 161 14.45 7.17 -16.92
CA ARG A 161 13.93 5.87 -16.45
C ARG A 161 13.58 5.95 -14.97
N ASN A 162 12.44 6.57 -14.70
CA ASN A 162 11.88 6.68 -13.35
C ASN A 162 10.99 5.49 -13.07
N TRP A 163 11.35 4.69 -12.07
CA TRP A 163 10.63 3.46 -11.77
C TRP A 163 9.94 3.61 -10.43
N VAL A 164 8.69 4.08 -10.48
CA VAL A 164 7.76 3.92 -9.37
C VAL A 164 7.00 2.62 -9.59
N VAL A 165 7.37 1.57 -8.86
CA VAL A 165 6.67 0.28 -8.94
C VAL A 165 5.71 0.20 -7.76
N GLN A 166 4.43 0.18 -8.08
CA GLN A 166 3.38 -0.08 -7.10
C GLN A 166 3.17 -1.59 -6.98
N VAL A 167 3.32 -2.12 -5.78
CA VAL A 167 3.05 -3.52 -5.50
C VAL A 167 2.23 -3.63 -4.21
N PRO A 168 0.98 -3.15 -4.22
CA PRO A 168 0.10 -3.28 -3.07
C PRO A 168 -0.07 -4.77 -2.73
N ASP A 169 -0.36 -5.05 -1.45
CA ASP A 169 -0.68 -6.38 -0.91
C ASP A 169 0.31 -7.49 -1.29
N LEU A 170 1.61 -7.19 -1.36
CA LEU A 170 2.70 -8.18 -1.53
C LEU A 170 2.65 -9.34 -0.53
N LEU A 171 1.94 -9.15 0.58
CA LEU A 171 1.79 -10.11 1.66
C LEU A 171 0.42 -10.82 1.67
N ALA A 172 -0.47 -10.52 0.70
CA ALA A 172 -1.75 -11.22 0.58
C ALA A 172 -1.51 -12.70 0.27
N PRO A 173 -1.89 -13.65 1.16
CA PRO A 173 -1.47 -15.05 1.07
C PRO A 173 -1.78 -15.71 -0.27
N ALA A 174 -2.92 -15.38 -0.87
CA ALA A 174 -3.37 -15.96 -2.14
C ALA A 174 -2.52 -15.55 -3.36
N THR A 175 -1.83 -14.40 -3.31
CA THR A 175 -1.13 -13.84 -4.48
C THR A 175 0.31 -13.42 -4.18
N ALA A 176 0.79 -13.60 -2.94
CA ALA A 176 2.10 -13.13 -2.50
C ALA A 176 3.26 -13.70 -3.32
N VAL A 177 3.24 -15.00 -3.65
CA VAL A 177 4.30 -15.65 -4.43
C VAL A 177 4.38 -15.06 -5.83
N GLU A 178 3.24 -14.96 -6.53
CA GLU A 178 3.19 -14.40 -7.89
C GLU A 178 3.58 -12.92 -7.91
N ARG A 179 3.07 -12.12 -6.97
CA ARG A 179 3.39 -10.68 -6.87
C ARG A 179 4.87 -10.45 -6.59
N LYS A 180 5.47 -11.24 -5.70
CA LYS A 180 6.92 -11.20 -5.44
C LYS A 180 7.73 -11.62 -6.67
N ALA A 181 7.34 -12.69 -7.35
CA ALA A 181 8.01 -13.13 -8.56
C ALA A 181 7.96 -12.08 -9.68
N ARG A 182 6.80 -11.44 -9.87
CA ARG A 182 6.63 -10.34 -10.83
C ARG A 182 7.48 -9.13 -10.47
N LEU A 183 7.53 -8.76 -9.18
CA LEU A 183 8.42 -7.70 -8.69
C LEU A 183 9.89 -8.03 -9.00
N TRP A 184 10.34 -9.26 -8.76
CA TRP A 184 11.70 -9.68 -9.10
C TRP A 184 11.99 -9.63 -10.59
N GLN A 185 11.04 -10.03 -11.45
CA GLN A 185 11.18 -9.90 -12.91
C GLN A 185 11.28 -8.44 -13.34
N GLN A 186 10.51 -7.54 -12.72
CA GLN A 186 10.58 -6.12 -13.00
C GLN A 186 11.94 -5.54 -12.57
N LEU A 187 12.41 -5.86 -11.36
CA LEU A 187 13.72 -5.42 -10.87
C LEU A 187 14.88 -5.97 -11.69
N SER A 188 14.84 -7.25 -12.11
CA SER A 188 15.91 -7.84 -12.91
C SER A 188 15.99 -7.26 -14.32
N SER A 189 14.84 -6.91 -14.93
CA SER A 189 14.81 -6.21 -16.22
C SER A 189 15.41 -4.80 -16.18
N GLN A 190 15.65 -4.23 -15.00
CA GLN A 190 16.28 -2.92 -14.82
C GLN A 190 17.83 -2.99 -14.82
N GLY A 191 18.40 -4.16 -14.52
CA GLY A 191 19.85 -4.35 -14.37
C GLY A 191 20.59 -4.85 -15.63
N SER A 192 19.91 -4.95 -16.78
CA SER A 192 20.49 -5.35 -18.07
C SER A 192 20.62 -4.19 -19.05
#